data_AF-A0A3D1V4P5-F1
#
_entry.id   AF-A0A3D1V4P5-F1
#
_cell.length_a   1.000
_cell.length_b   1.000
_cell.length_c   1.000
_cell.angle_alpha   90.00
_cell.angle_beta   90.00
_cell.angle_gamma   90.00
#
_symmetry.space_group_name_H-M   'P 1'
#
loop_
_entity.id
_entity.type
_entity.pdbx_description
1 polymer ?
#
loop_
_entity_poly.entity_id
_entity_poly.type
_entity_poly.pdbx_seq_one_letter_code
_entity_poly.pdbx_strand_id
1 'polypeptide(L)'
;SSHAYPDFDRFLSETHRVLRPSGYLLFADFRKADQLADLYRQLDSAGFIIVDEEQITENVVRSLEDNSRRMQEIVERHSPRLLRGPTREFMALEGTMMNSGFRSGDLAYLRLVLQRAPSPAARQSSGVSSANFG
;
A
#
# COMPACT_ATOMS: atom_id res chain seq x y z
N SER A 1 -5.97 -6.81 -2.58
CA SER A 1 -5.26 -5.54 -2.39
C SER A 1 -6.31 -4.42 -2.19
N SER A 2 -5.94 -3.28 -1.59
CA SER A 2 -6.87 -2.20 -1.27
C SER A 2 -7.35 -1.41 -2.49
N HIS A 3 -6.57 -1.34 -3.58
CA HIS A 3 -7.00 -0.67 -4.82
C HIS A 3 -8.19 -1.38 -5.50
N ALA A 4 -8.51 -2.61 -5.10
CA ALA A 4 -9.63 -3.37 -5.64
C ALA A 4 -10.98 -3.00 -5.01
N TYR A 5 -10.99 -2.20 -3.93
CA TYR A 5 -12.24 -1.68 -3.39
C TYR A 5 -12.76 -0.55 -4.28
N PRO A 6 -14.02 -0.62 -4.74
CA PRO A 6 -14.60 0.42 -5.60
C PRO A 6 -14.77 1.75 -4.87
N ASP A 7 -14.89 1.71 -3.54
CA ASP A 7 -14.98 2.87 -2.66
C ASP A 7 -13.83 2.79 -1.64
N PHE A 8 -12.73 3.45 -1.98
CA PHE A 8 -11.51 3.41 -1.17
C PHE A 8 -11.63 4.29 0.09
N ASP A 9 -12.38 5.39 0.04
CA ASP A 9 -12.61 6.25 1.21
C ASP A 9 -13.40 5.51 2.29
N ARG A 10 -14.43 4.75 1.88
CA ARG A 10 -15.17 3.89 2.80
C ARG A 10 -14.29 2.77 3.37
N PHE A 11 -13.43 2.17 2.56
CA PHE A 11 -12.45 1.19 3.05
C PHE A 11 -11.56 1.78 4.15
N LEU A 12 -11.03 2.99 3.94
CA LEU A 12 -10.19 3.67 4.92
C LEU A 12 -10.95 4.04 6.18
N SER A 13 -12.18 4.57 6.05
CA SER A 13 -13.04 4.93 7.18
C SER A 13 -13.34 3.73 8.08
N GLU A 14 -13.71 2.59 7.49
CA GLU A 14 -13.98 1.36 8.25
C GLU A 14 -12.71 0.80 8.89
N THR A 15 -11.57 0.85 8.19
CA THR A 15 -10.28 0.44 8.74
C THR A 15 -9.89 1.30 9.94
N HIS A 16 -10.03 2.63 9.83
CA HIS A 16 -9.80 3.56 10.92
C HIS A 16 -10.73 3.28 12.11
N ARG A 17 -12.03 3.05 11.85
CA ARG A 17 -13.04 2.79 12.89
C ARG A 17 -12.69 1.58 13.76
N VAL A 18 -12.23 0.48 13.15
CA VAL A 18 -11.96 -0.78 13.87
C VAL A 18 -10.61 -0.80 14.60
N LEU A 19 -9.68 0.08 14.25
CA LEU A 19 -8.42 0.21 14.99
C LEU A 19 -8.68 0.80 16.38
N ARG A 20 -8.00 0.28 17.41
CA ARG A 20 -7.95 0.96 18.71
C ARG A 20 -7.31 2.36 18.57
N PRO A 21 -7.58 3.30 19.48
CA PRO A 21 -6.84 4.57 19.52
C PRO A 21 -5.33 4.33 19.53
N SER A 22 -4.58 5.12 18.75
CA SER A 22 -3.14 4.96 18.51
C SER A 22 -2.72 3.60 17.91
N GLY A 23 -3.67 2.82 17.40
CA GLY A 23 -3.44 1.59 16.67
C GLY A 23 -2.84 1.85 15.28
N TYR A 24 -2.18 0.83 14.73
CA TYR A 24 -1.47 0.93 13.47
C TYR A 24 -2.15 0.14 12.36
N LEU A 25 -2.13 0.70 11.15
CA LEU A 25 -2.38 0.01 9.89
C LEU A 25 -1.05 -0.11 9.15
N LEU A 26 -0.64 -1.33 8.86
CA LEU A 26 0.50 -1.60 7.98
C LEU A 26 -0.03 -1.74 6.56
N PHE A 27 0.34 -0.81 5.69
CA PHE A 27 -0.15 -0.73 4.32
C PHE A 27 0.98 -1.09 3.36
N ALA A 28 0.71 -2.00 2.44
CA ALA A 28 1.63 -2.38 1.38
C ALA A 28 0.82 -2.64 0.11
N ASP A 29 0.75 -1.66 -0.77
CA ASP A 29 -0.06 -1.71 -1.98
C ASP A 29 0.46 -0.74 -3.04
N PHE A 30 -0.05 -0.86 -4.27
CA PHE A 30 0.29 0.05 -5.35
C PHE A 30 -0.87 0.95 -5.76
N ARG A 31 -0.52 2.07 -6.40
CA ARG A 31 -1.41 2.98 -7.10
C ARG A 31 -0.80 3.34 -8.45
N LYS A 32 -1.61 3.94 -9.33
CA LYS A 32 -1.02 4.70 -10.42
C LYS A 32 -0.27 5.90 -9.86
N ALA A 33 0.83 6.30 -10.50
CA ALA A 33 1.65 7.42 -10.03
C ALA A 33 0.85 8.72 -9.92
N ASP A 34 -0.07 8.96 -10.87
CA ASP A 34 -0.96 10.13 -10.87
C ASP A 34 -2.01 10.11 -9.73
N GLN A 35 -2.22 8.97 -9.08
CA GLN A 35 -3.15 8.80 -7.96
C GLN A 35 -2.47 8.90 -6.58
N LEU A 36 -1.15 9.06 -6.51
CA LEU A 36 -0.45 9.13 -5.23
C LEU A 36 -0.87 10.34 -4.39
N ALA A 37 -1.01 11.50 -5.02
CA ALA A 37 -1.50 12.69 -4.33
C ALA A 37 -2.90 12.48 -3.72
N ASP A 38 -3.77 11.77 -4.44
CA ASP A 38 -5.11 11.43 -3.96
C ASP A 38 -5.04 10.45 -2.78
N LEU A 39 -4.21 9.42 -2.88
CA LEU A 39 -3.99 8.47 -1.79
C LEU A 39 -3.59 9.19 -0.48
N TYR A 40 -2.62 10.10 -0.52
CA TYR A 40 -2.20 10.84 0.68
C TYR A 40 -3.33 11.70 1.24
N ARG A 41 -4.10 12.38 0.39
CA ARG A 41 -5.27 13.17 0.82
C ARG A 41 -6.35 12.30 1.46
N GLN A 42 -6.62 11.13 0.90
CA GLN A 42 -7.62 10.19 1.43
C GLN A 42 -7.19 9.61 2.78
N LEU A 43 -5.91 9.27 2.93
CA LEU A 43 -5.35 8.80 4.21
C LEU A 43 -5.47 9.85 5.31
N ASP A 44 -5.09 11.10 5.02
CA ASP A 44 -5.21 12.23 5.94
C ASP A 44 -6.68 12.50 6.30
N SER A 45 -7.57 12.54 5.30
CA SER A 45 -9.01 12.74 5.49
C SER A 45 -9.67 11.64 6.33
N ALA A 46 -9.15 10.41 6.25
CA ALA A 46 -9.59 9.28 7.07
C ALA A 46 -9.05 9.32 8.52
N GLY A 47 -8.18 10.28 8.86
CA GLY A 47 -7.63 10.47 10.20
C GLY A 47 -6.37 9.64 10.50
N PHE A 48 -5.67 9.18 9.45
CA PHE A 48 -4.38 8.50 9.61
C PHE A 48 -3.21 9.48 9.62
N ILE A 49 -2.23 9.18 10.46
CA ILE A 49 -0.92 9.82 10.48
C ILE A 49 0.08 8.86 9.85
N ILE A 50 0.83 9.32 8.85
CA ILE A 50 1.94 8.54 8.28
C ILE A 50 3.12 8.64 9.24
N VAL A 51 3.53 7.51 9.84
CA VAL A 51 4.67 7.47 10.77
C VAL A 51 5.95 6.99 10.10
N ASP A 52 5.82 6.23 9.03
CA ASP A 52 6.94 5.76 8.21
C ASP A 52 6.44 5.44 6.79
N GLU A 53 7.30 5.66 5.80
CA GLU A 53 6.99 5.48 4.39
C GLU A 53 8.23 5.06 3.61
N GLU A 54 8.02 4.15 2.66
CA GLU A 54 9.03 3.77 1.68
C GLU A 54 8.37 3.39 0.36
N GLN A 55 8.85 3.96 -0.74
CA GLN A 55 8.48 3.52 -2.07
C GLN A 55 9.34 2.33 -2.49
N ILE A 56 8.75 1.14 -2.49
CA ILE A 56 9.43 -0.14 -2.73
C ILE A 56 9.25 -0.64 -4.17
N THR A 57 8.97 0.25 -5.12
CA THR A 57 8.64 -0.12 -6.51
C THR A 57 9.80 -0.85 -7.18
N GLU A 58 11.03 -0.37 -7.00
CA GLU A 58 12.23 -1.02 -7.54
C GLU A 58 12.46 -2.41 -6.94
N ASN A 59 12.19 -2.59 -5.64
CA ASN A 59 12.27 -3.89 -4.98
C ASN A 59 11.25 -4.88 -5.59
N VAL A 60 10.04 -4.40 -5.89
CA VAL A 60 9.00 -5.21 -6.57
C VAL A 60 9.45 -5.60 -7.97
N VAL A 61 9.97 -4.66 -8.76
CA VAL A 61 10.49 -4.95 -10.11
C VAL A 61 11.58 -6.03 -10.05
N ARG A 62 12.55 -5.88 -9.15
CA ARG A 62 13.63 -6.86 -8.96
C ARG A 62 13.09 -8.23 -8.56
N SER A 63 12.11 -8.28 -7.65
CA SER A 63 11.50 -9.55 -7.24
C SER A 63 10.75 -10.24 -8.38
N LEU A 64 10.09 -9.47 -9.26
CA LEU A 64 9.43 -10.01 -10.45
C LEU A 64 10.45 -10.57 -11.46
N GLU A 65 11.58 -9.90 -11.64
CA GLU A 65 12.69 -10.38 -12.48
C GLU A 65 13.27 -11.68 -11.97
N ASP A 66 13.68 -11.71 -10.71
CA ASP A 66 14.33 -12.87 -10.07
C ASP A 66 13.44 -14.12 -10.11
N ASN A 67 12.12 -13.93 -10.14
CA ASN A 67 11.14 -15.01 -10.09
C ASN A 67 10.43 -15.27 -11.44
N SER A 68 10.75 -14.50 -12.49
CA SER A 68 10.03 -14.49 -13.78
C SER A 68 9.93 -15.89 -14.38
N ARG A 69 11.07 -16.58 -14.55
CA ARG A 69 11.11 -17.93 -15.14
C ARG A 69 10.26 -18.93 -14.37
N ARG A 70 10.41 -18.98 -13.05
CA ARG A 70 9.65 -19.91 -12.19
C ARG A 70 8.15 -19.66 -12.30
N MET A 71 7.73 -18.40 -12.30
CA MET A 71 6.31 -18.06 -12.39
C MET A 71 5.74 -18.36 -13.77
N GLN A 72 6.50 -18.16 -14.85
CA GLN A 72 6.09 -18.59 -16.20
C GLN A 72 5.84 -20.10 -16.26
N GLU A 73 6.75 -20.92 -15.73
CA GLU A 73 6.60 -22.38 -15.66
C GLU A 73 5.35 -22.78 -14.86
N ILE A 74 5.06 -22.09 -13.74
CA ILE A 74 3.85 -22.33 -12.94
C ILE A 74 2.59 -22.04 -13.76
N VAL A 75 2.54 -20.92 -14.49
CA VAL A 75 1.39 -20.56 -15.32
C VAL A 75 1.19 -21.58 -16.44
N GLU A 76 2.26 -22.00 -17.11
CA GLU A 76 2.17 -22.98 -18.19
C GLU A 76 1.68 -24.34 -17.71
N ARG A 77 2.14 -24.77 -16.53
CA ARG A 77 1.79 -26.08 -15.97
C ARG A 77 0.39 -26.12 -15.35
N HIS A 78 -0.04 -25.06 -14.67
CA HIS A 78 -1.24 -25.11 -13.83
C HIS A 78 -2.40 -24.24 -14.32
N SER A 79 -2.18 -23.27 -15.21
CA SER A 79 -3.26 -22.43 -15.73
C SER A 79 -3.88 -23.03 -17.01
N PRO A 80 -5.21 -23.19 -17.08
CA PRO A 80 -5.92 -23.55 -18.31
C PRO A 80 -5.53 -22.62 -19.45
N ARG A 81 -5.41 -23.15 -20.68
CA ARG A 81 -4.90 -22.38 -21.83
C ARG A 81 -5.57 -21.02 -22.03
N LEU A 82 -6.90 -20.96 -21.86
CA LEU A 82 -7.69 -19.73 -22.00
C LEU A 82 -7.37 -18.68 -20.91
N LEU A 83 -6.96 -19.12 -19.71
CA LEU A 83 -6.69 -18.24 -18.56
C LEU A 83 -5.21 -17.86 -18.44
N ARG A 84 -4.31 -18.46 -19.24
CA ARG A 84 -2.88 -18.17 -19.15
C ARG A 84 -2.58 -16.68 -19.28
N GLY A 85 -3.14 -15.98 -20.27
CA GLY A 85 -2.95 -14.54 -20.45
C GLY A 85 -3.34 -13.73 -19.20
N PRO A 86 -4.60 -13.80 -18.75
CA PRO A 86 -5.03 -13.15 -17.51
C PRO A 86 -4.21 -13.53 -16.27
N THR A 87 -3.80 -14.79 -16.13
CA THR A 87 -2.93 -15.21 -15.02
C THR A 87 -1.55 -14.56 -15.10
N ARG A 88 -0.95 -14.46 -16.29
CA ARG A 88 0.34 -13.76 -16.47
C ARG A 88 0.22 -12.30 -16.07
N GLU A 89 -0.84 -11.62 -16.53
CA GLU A 89 -1.12 -10.21 -16.21
C GLU A 89 -1.29 -10.00 -14.71
N PHE A 90 -2.10 -10.84 -14.06
CA PHE A 90 -2.32 -10.80 -12.61
C PHE A 90 -1.03 -11.01 -11.81
N MET A 91 -0.14 -11.90 -12.28
CA MET A 91 1.16 -12.15 -11.65
C MET A 91 2.24 -11.12 -12.02
N ALA A 92 1.89 -10.09 -12.81
CA ALA A 92 2.83 -9.08 -13.30
C ALA A 92 4.09 -9.66 -13.95
N LEU A 93 3.92 -10.74 -14.73
CA LEU A 93 5.05 -11.39 -15.38
C LEU A 93 5.67 -10.49 -16.45
N GLU A 94 6.93 -10.74 -16.74
CA GLU A 94 7.65 -10.03 -17.79
C GLU A 94 6.87 -10.01 -19.12
N GLY A 95 6.81 -8.83 -19.74
CA GLY A 95 6.06 -8.57 -20.98
C GLY A 95 4.56 -8.27 -20.80
N THR A 96 4.06 -8.20 -19.56
CA THR A 96 2.67 -7.80 -19.25
C THR A 96 2.55 -6.30 -19.01
N MET A 97 1.33 -5.76 -19.11
CA MET A 97 1.09 -4.33 -18.88
C MET A 97 1.41 -3.94 -17.43
N MET A 98 1.05 -4.79 -16.47
CA MET A 98 1.37 -4.60 -15.06
C MET A 98 2.88 -4.52 -14.80
N ASN A 99 3.67 -5.42 -15.40
CA ASN A 99 5.13 -5.39 -15.28
C ASN A 99 5.71 -4.11 -15.88
N SER A 100 5.27 -3.75 -17.09
CA SER A 100 5.67 -2.51 -17.75
C SER A 100 5.33 -1.28 -16.93
N GLY A 101 4.14 -1.22 -16.31
CA GLY A 101 3.72 -0.11 -15.45
C GLY A 101 4.59 0.05 -14.21
N PHE A 102 5.01 -1.04 -13.57
CA PHE A 102 5.98 -0.95 -12.47
C PHE A 102 7.37 -0.50 -12.94
N ARG A 103 7.81 -0.96 -14.11
CA ARG A 103 9.12 -0.59 -14.67
C ARG A 103 9.21 0.86 -15.14
N SER A 104 8.13 1.38 -15.73
CA SER A 104 8.06 2.77 -16.18
C SER A 104 7.87 3.75 -15.02
N GLY A 105 7.40 3.26 -13.87
CA GLY A 105 6.99 4.08 -12.74
C GLY A 105 5.54 4.58 -12.84
N ASP A 106 4.78 4.17 -13.86
CA ASP A 106 3.34 4.47 -13.95
C ASP A 106 2.54 3.82 -12.82
N LEU A 107 3.05 2.72 -12.26
CA LEU A 107 2.58 2.09 -11.04
C LEU A 107 3.63 2.23 -9.94
N ALA A 108 3.25 2.85 -8.84
CA ALA A 108 4.09 3.00 -7.66
C ALA A 108 3.60 2.10 -6.54
N TYR A 109 4.48 1.27 -6.01
CA TYR A 109 4.25 0.42 -4.84
C TYR A 109 4.79 1.10 -3.58
N LEU A 110 3.92 1.31 -2.60
CA LEU A 110 4.24 1.97 -1.34
C LEU A 110 4.12 1.00 -0.16
N ARG A 111 5.06 1.12 0.77
CA ARG A 111 4.99 0.58 2.12
C ARG A 111 4.77 1.76 3.07
N LEU A 112 3.63 1.79 3.75
CA LEU A 112 3.31 2.83 4.73
C LEU A 112 3.04 2.19 6.09
N VAL A 113 3.52 2.86 7.14
CA VAL A 113 3.05 2.63 8.50
C VAL A 113 2.15 3.80 8.86
N LEU A 114 0.88 3.49 9.09
CA LEU A 114 -0.15 4.47 9.37
C LEU A 114 -0.62 4.30 10.81
N GLN A 115 -0.78 5.40 11.54
CA GLN A 115 -1.31 5.39 12.90
C GLN A 115 -2.65 6.11 12.94
N ARG A 116 -3.65 5.48 13.57
CA ARG A 116 -4.89 6.16 13.94
C ARG A 116 -4.57 7.25 14.94
N ALA A 117 -4.99 8.49 14.67
CA ALA A 117 -4.78 9.60 15.57
C ALA A 117 -5.30 9.29 17.00
N PRO A 118 -4.62 9.76 18.05
CA PRO A 118 -5.10 9.60 19.42
C PRO A 118 -6.45 10.28 19.60
N SER A 119 -7.33 9.65 20.36
CA SER A 119 -8.59 10.27 20.80
C SER A 119 -8.31 11.62 21.46
N PRO A 120 -9.15 12.66 21.27
CA PRO A 120 -8.95 13.97 21.87
C PRO A 120 -8.70 13.94 23.39
N ALA A 121 -9.26 12.96 24.11
CA ALA A 121 -9.04 12.74 25.54
C ALA A 121 -7.59 12.39 25.91
N ALA A 122 -6.82 11.76 25.02
CA ALA A 122 -5.43 11.37 25.27
C ALA A 122 -4.42 12.49 25.01
N ARG A 123 -4.83 13.59 24.36
CA ARG A 123 -3.95 14.76 24.13
C ARG A 123 -3.77 15.62 25.38
N GLN A 124 -4.62 15.46 26.40
CA GLN A 124 -4.60 16.26 27.62
C GLN A 124 -3.68 15.69 28.72
N SER A 125 -3.11 14.50 28.55
CA SER A 125 -2.27 13.85 29.57
C SER A 125 -0.76 14.01 29.36
N SER A 126 -0.30 14.66 28.29
CA SER A 126 1.13 14.86 28.00
C SER A 126 1.64 16.28 28.24
N GLY A 127 0.84 17.13 28.89
CA GLY A 127 1.12 18.55 29.08
C GLY A 127 1.46 18.98 30.51
N VAL A 128 2.29 18.25 31.27
CA VAL A 128 3.01 18.84 32.43
C VAL A 128 4.32 18.08 32.68
N SER A 129 5.45 18.72 32.35
CA SER A 129 6.62 18.83 33.24
C SER A 129 7.67 19.72 32.60
N SER A 130 7.52 21.03 32.77
CA SER A 130 8.63 21.98 32.67
C SER A 130 9.38 21.90 34.00
N ALA A 131 10.38 21.03 34.07
CA ALA A 131 11.36 21.09 35.15
C ALA A 131 12.30 22.27 34.87
N ASN A 132 12.26 23.25 35.77
CA ASN A 132 13.19 24.37 35.83
C ASN A 132 14.65 23.89 35.77
N PHE A 133 15.43 24.52 34.89
CA PHE A 133 16.88 24.61 35.03
C PHE A 133 17.28 26.06 34.75
N GLY A 134 18.01 26.66 35.70
CA GLY A 134 18.69 27.95 35.57
C GLY A 134 18.04 29.09 36.33
#